data_AF-A0A6I5CS43-F1
#
_entry.id   AF-A0A6I5CS43-F1
#
_cell.length_a   1.000
_cell.length_b   1.000
_cell.length_c   1.000
_cell.angle_alpha   90.00
_cell.angle_beta   90.00
_cell.angle_gamma   90.00
#
_symmetry.space_group_name_H-M   'P 1'
#
loop_
_entity.id
_entity.type
_entity.pdbx_description
1 polymer ?
#
loop_
_entity_poly.entity_id
_entity_poly.type
_entity_poly.pdbx_seq_one_letter_code
_entity_poly.pdbx_strand_id
1 'polypeptide(L)'
;MSKAQRVRLDAMLRQAARDFRPLPVEQMRSDFAALMALFPVPEARVSDVVLGERFAVLVEPEGEVCAGTILYFHGGSFSMGSPRTAMGLTVGLVTRTGFRGLSLD
;
A
#
# COMPACT_ATOMS: atom_id res chain seq x y z
N MET A 1 11.75 23.59 10.30
CA MET A 1 10.57 24.47 10.34
C MET A 1 10.78 25.61 11.32
N SER A 2 10.46 26.84 10.93
CA SER A 2 10.53 28.02 11.80
C SER A 2 9.36 28.10 12.78
N LYS A 3 9.49 28.95 13.80
CA LYS A 3 8.41 29.24 14.76
C LYS A 3 7.17 29.81 14.07
N ALA A 4 7.37 30.72 13.11
CA ALA A 4 6.28 31.30 12.32
C ALA A 4 5.54 30.24 11.49
N GLN A 5 6.27 29.30 10.88
CA GLN A 5 5.66 28.19 10.13
C GLN A 5 4.80 27.29 11.03
N ARG A 6 5.26 26.99 12.24
CA ARG A 6 4.48 26.19 13.20
C ARG A 6 3.20 26.91 13.66
N VAL A 7 3.27 28.21 13.95
CA VAL A 7 2.09 29.01 14.34
C VAL A 7 1.06 29.06 13.21
N ARG A 8 1.52 29.25 11.97
CA ARG A 8 0.63 29.26 10.80
C ARG A 8 -0.03 27.89 10.59
N LEU A 9 0.71 26.80 10.75
CA LEU A 9 0.16 25.45 10.66
C LEU A 9 -0.86 25.17 11.77
N ASP A 10 -0.58 25.55 13.02
CA ASP A 10 -1.52 25.40 14.15
C ASP A 10 -2.84 26.14 13.89
N ALA A 11 -2.77 27.40 13.42
CA ALA A 11 -3.96 28.18 13.09
C ALA A 11 -4.80 27.51 11.97
N MET A 12 -4.14 26.98 10.93
CA MET A 12 -4.82 26.25 9.86
C MET A 12 -5.51 24.98 10.38
N LEU A 13 -4.83 24.19 11.22
CA LEU A 13 -5.40 22.96 11.77
C LEU A 13 -6.60 23.22 12.69
N ARG A 14 -6.58 24.32 13.45
CA ARG A 14 -7.72 24.71 14.32
C ARG A 14 -8.94 25.21 13.54
N GLN A 15 -8.72 25.78 12.35
CA GLN A 15 -9.77 26.27 11.44
C GLN A 15 -10.25 25.21 10.44
N ALA A 16 -9.57 24.06 10.37
CA ALA A 16 -9.99 22.97 9.50
C ALA A 16 -11.43 22.56 9.82
N ALA A 17 -12.20 22.31 8.77
CA ALA A 17 -13.61 21.98 8.88
C ALA A 17 -13.77 20.72 9.75
N ARG A 18 -14.67 20.82 10.75
CA ARG A 18 -14.93 19.75 11.74
C ARG A 18 -16.06 18.81 11.31
N ASP A 19 -16.59 19.02 10.12
CA ASP A 19 -17.70 18.29 9.53
C ASP A 19 -17.28 16.96 8.89
N PHE A 20 -16.14 16.40 9.31
CA PHE A 20 -15.70 15.08 8.90
C PHE A 20 -16.73 14.03 9.35
N ARG A 21 -17.68 13.73 8.48
CA ARG A 21 -18.51 12.54 8.58
C ARG A 21 -17.70 11.40 7.99
N PRO A 22 -17.40 10.33 8.77
CA PRO A 22 -16.72 9.17 8.21
C PRO A 22 -17.53 8.66 7.02
N LEU A 23 -16.87 8.53 5.87
CA LEU A 23 -17.46 7.81 4.74
C LEU A 23 -17.72 6.36 5.18
N PRO A 24 -18.72 5.67 4.59
CA PRO A 24 -18.84 4.23 4.77
C PRO A 24 -17.51 3.54 4.44
N VAL A 25 -17.10 2.55 5.24
CA VAL A 25 -15.77 1.91 5.10
C VAL A 25 -15.58 1.30 3.71
N GLU A 26 -16.63 0.79 3.07
CA GLU A 26 -16.55 0.26 1.71
C GLU A 26 -16.27 1.35 0.68
N GLN A 27 -16.83 2.56 0.86
CA GLN A 27 -16.48 3.71 0.03
C GLN A 27 -15.02 4.09 0.24
N MET A 28 -14.55 4.13 1.49
CA MET A 28 -13.15 4.43 1.79
C MET A 28 -12.18 3.41 1.16
N ARG A 29 -12.54 2.12 1.17
CA ARG A 29 -11.77 1.05 0.51
C ARG A 29 -11.71 1.26 -1.00
N SER A 30 -12.85 1.54 -1.62
CA SER A 30 -12.94 1.81 -3.06
C SER A 30 -12.11 3.04 -3.45
N ASP A 31 -12.26 4.14 -2.71
CA ASP A 31 -11.54 5.39 -2.97
C ASP A 31 -10.03 5.21 -2.76
N PHE A 32 -9.63 4.44 -1.74
CA PHE A 32 -8.23 4.09 -1.51
C PHE A 32 -7.66 3.26 -2.66
N ALA A 33 -8.40 2.25 -3.14
CA ALA A 33 -7.98 1.46 -4.29
C ALA A 33 -7.85 2.31 -5.56
N ALA A 34 -8.80 3.21 -5.82
CA ALA A 34 -8.76 4.13 -6.94
C ALA A 34 -7.55 5.08 -6.85
N LEU A 35 -7.26 5.63 -5.66
CA LEU A 35 -6.09 6.45 -5.41
C LEU A 35 -4.79 5.68 -5.65
N MET A 36 -4.68 4.44 -5.13
CA MET A 36 -3.49 3.62 -5.30
C MET A 36 -3.26 3.21 -6.76
N ALA A 37 -4.33 3.03 -7.55
CA ALA A 37 -4.23 2.74 -8.98
C ALA A 37 -3.62 3.89 -9.82
N LEU A 38 -3.54 5.11 -9.27
CA LEU A 38 -2.84 6.23 -9.91
C LEU A 38 -1.31 6.10 -9.84
N PHE A 39 -0.79 5.27 -8.93
CA PHE A 39 0.64 5.09 -8.78
C PHE A 39 1.15 4.01 -9.76
N PRO A 40 2.20 4.28 -10.53
CA PRO A 40 2.73 3.31 -11.48
C PRO A 40 3.31 2.11 -10.72
N VAL A 41 2.97 0.91 -11.21
CA VAL A 41 3.55 -0.35 -10.75
C VAL A 41 4.56 -0.79 -11.82
N PRO A 42 5.83 -1.04 -11.46
CA PRO A 42 6.79 -1.60 -12.40
C PRO A 42 6.32 -2.97 -12.92
N GLU A 43 6.73 -3.34 -14.13
CA GLU A 43 6.50 -4.68 -14.67
C GLU A 43 7.13 -5.74 -13.75
N ALA A 44 6.38 -6.80 -13.48
CA ALA A 44 6.82 -7.95 -12.72
C ALA A 44 5.95 -9.16 -13.03
N ARG A 45 6.49 -10.36 -12.78
CA ARG A 45 5.70 -11.59 -12.79
C ARG A 45 4.84 -11.65 -11.55
N VAL A 46 3.53 -11.62 -11.74
CA VAL A 46 2.56 -11.58 -10.66
C VAL A 46 1.51 -12.68 -10.85
N SER A 47 1.20 -13.42 -9.79
CA SER A 47 0.15 -14.44 -9.79
C SER A 47 -0.63 -14.47 -8.48
N ASP A 48 -1.89 -14.88 -8.57
CA ASP A 48 -2.75 -15.09 -7.40
C ASP A 48 -2.42 -16.43 -6.75
N VAL A 49 -2.36 -16.45 -5.41
CA VAL A 49 -2.08 -17.65 -4.63
C VAL A 49 -2.92 -17.66 -3.36
N VAL A 50 -3.10 -18.85 -2.78
CA VAL A 50 -3.64 -19.00 -1.43
C VAL A 50 -2.51 -19.41 -0.49
N LEU A 51 -2.28 -18.63 0.56
CA LEU A 51 -1.33 -18.93 1.62
C LEU A 51 -2.11 -19.36 2.87
N GLY A 52 -2.14 -20.67 3.13
CA GLY A 52 -3.05 -21.25 4.12
C GLY A 52 -4.50 -21.14 3.64
N GLU A 53 -5.29 -20.28 4.28
CA GLU A 53 -6.69 -19.98 3.91
C GLU A 53 -6.88 -18.55 3.41
N ARG A 54 -5.78 -17.81 3.21
CA ARG A 54 -5.80 -16.38 2.87
C ARG A 54 -5.34 -16.14 1.45
N PHE A 55 -6.02 -15.23 0.77
CA PHE A 55 -5.60 -14.75 -0.53
C PHE A 55 -4.28 -14.00 -0.40
N ALA A 56 -3.39 -14.22 -1.37
CA ALA A 56 -2.16 -13.46 -1.50
C ALA A 56 -1.81 -13.28 -2.98
N VAL A 57 -0.97 -12.30 -3.24
CA VAL A 57 -0.36 -12.08 -4.55
C VAL A 57 1.12 -12.45 -4.45
N LEU A 58 1.54 -13.44 -5.23
CA LEU A 58 2.94 -13.77 -5.42
C LEU A 58 3.53 -12.82 -6.46
N VAL A 59 4.66 -12.23 -6.12
CA VAL A 59 5.44 -11.34 -6.98
C VAL A 59 6.83 -11.95 -7.11
N GLU A 60 7.25 -12.23 -8.34
CA GLU A 60 8.56 -12.79 -8.63
C GLU A 60 9.42 -11.77 -9.39
N PRO A 61 10.74 -11.72 -9.12
CA PRO A 61 11.64 -10.84 -9.86
C PRO A 61 11.72 -11.31 -11.31
N GLU A 62 11.90 -10.40 -12.28
CA GLU A 62 12.04 -10.80 -13.68
C GLU A 62 13.31 -11.63 -13.94
N GLY A 63 14.38 -11.38 -13.18
CA GLY A 63 15.67 -12.07 -13.29
C GLY A 63 15.82 -13.29 -12.38
N GLU A 64 17.06 -13.54 -11.96
CA GLU A 64 17.41 -14.64 -11.07
C GLU A 64 16.77 -14.45 -9.68
N VAL A 65 16.17 -15.52 -9.16
CA VAL A 65 15.56 -15.52 -7.83
C VAL A 65 16.65 -15.77 -6.80
N CYS A 66 16.93 -14.78 -5.96
CA CYS A 66 17.81 -14.93 -4.82
C CYS A 66 17.11 -15.75 -3.71
N ALA A 67 17.92 -16.46 -2.91
CA ALA A 67 17.41 -17.19 -1.76
C ALA A 67 16.83 -16.21 -0.72
N GLY A 68 15.51 -16.27 -0.52
CA GLY A 68 14.77 -15.41 0.40
C GLY A 68 13.30 -15.29 0.01
N THR A 69 12.45 -14.87 0.94
CA THR A 69 11.04 -14.57 0.67
C THR A 69 10.59 -13.42 1.55
N ILE A 70 9.95 -12.42 0.93
CA ILE A 70 9.32 -11.31 1.64
C ILE A 70 7.86 -11.69 1.86
N LEU A 71 7.44 -11.84 3.12
CA LEU A 71 6.02 -11.83 3.48
C LEU A 71 5.61 -10.39 3.76
N TYR A 72 4.77 -9.82 2.90
CA TYR A 72 4.39 -8.42 2.94
C TYR A 72 2.94 -8.27 3.40
N PHE A 73 2.73 -7.40 4.40
CA PHE A 73 1.41 -7.01 4.88
C PHE A 73 1.16 -5.56 4.45
N HIS A 74 0.07 -5.32 3.73
CA HIS A 74 -0.22 -3.99 3.19
C HIS A 74 -0.64 -3.00 4.28
N GLY A 75 -0.42 -1.71 4.00
CA GLY A 75 -0.94 -0.62 4.82
C GLY A 75 -2.45 -0.41 4.62
N GLY A 76 -2.97 0.72 5.12
CA GLY A 76 -4.41 1.03 5.08
C GLY A 76 -5.10 0.92 6.44
N SER A 77 -4.33 1.07 7.52
CA SER A 77 -4.86 1.22 8.89
C SER A 77 -5.78 0.08 9.33
N PHE A 78 -5.45 -1.16 8.96
CA PHE A 78 -6.24 -2.38 9.25
C PHE A 78 -7.68 -2.40 8.71
N SER A 79 -8.07 -1.39 7.92
CA SER A 79 -9.45 -1.22 7.46
C SER A 79 -9.55 -1.12 5.95
N MET A 80 -8.49 -0.64 5.30
CA MET A 80 -8.39 -0.42 3.86
C MET A 80 -7.14 -1.12 3.31
N GLY A 81 -7.03 -1.12 1.99
CA GLY A 81 -5.94 -1.76 1.28
C GLY A 81 -6.23 -3.22 0.99
N SER A 82 -5.35 -3.79 0.19
CA SER A 82 -5.29 -5.17 -0.25
C SER A 82 -3.91 -5.44 -0.84
N PRO A 83 -3.53 -6.71 -1.10
CA PRO A 83 -2.31 -7.03 -1.84
C PRO A 83 -2.16 -6.20 -3.13
N ARG A 84 -3.25 -6.04 -3.90
CA ARG A 84 -3.25 -5.32 -5.18
C ARG A 84 -2.96 -3.83 -5.01
N THR A 85 -3.49 -3.20 -3.96
CA THR A 85 -3.22 -1.77 -3.71
C THR A 85 -1.78 -1.48 -3.29
N ALA A 86 -1.04 -2.49 -2.82
CA ALA A 86 0.35 -2.34 -2.38
C ALA A 86 1.39 -2.69 -3.45
N MET A 87 0.98 -3.01 -4.67
CA MET A 87 1.87 -3.58 -5.70
C MET A 87 3.08 -2.71 -6.02
N GLY A 88 2.96 -1.38 -6.08
CA GLY A 88 4.12 -0.50 -6.32
C GLY A 88 5.24 -0.68 -5.28
N LEU A 89 4.88 -0.91 -4.01
CA LEU A 89 5.82 -1.19 -2.93
C LEU A 89 6.33 -2.62 -2.99
N THR A 90 5.44 -3.61 -3.09
CA THR A 90 5.83 -5.04 -3.11
C THR A 90 6.74 -5.35 -4.30
N VAL A 91 6.37 -4.90 -5.51
CA VAL A 91 7.21 -5.06 -6.71
C VAL A 91 8.54 -4.35 -6.52
N GLY A 92 8.54 -3.10 -6.03
CA GLY A 92 9.78 -2.37 -5.78
C GLY A 92 10.74 -3.09 -4.82
N LEU A 93 10.21 -3.75 -3.78
CA LEU A 93 11.01 -4.56 -2.85
C LEU A 93 11.57 -5.82 -3.53
N VAL A 94 10.74 -6.55 -4.28
CA VAL A 94 11.14 -7.74 -5.03
C VAL A 94 12.24 -7.39 -6.04
N THR A 95 12.04 -6.34 -6.85
CA THR A 95 13.01 -5.88 -7.84
C THR A 95 14.37 -5.52 -7.22
N ARG A 96 14.37 -4.84 -6.06
CA ARG A 96 15.63 -4.39 -5.42
C ARG A 96 16.37 -5.50 -4.67
N THR A 97 15.68 -6.55 -4.25
CA THR A 97 16.26 -7.61 -3.41
C THR A 97 16.53 -8.90 -4.18
N GLY A 98 15.85 -9.11 -5.31
CA GLY A 98 15.85 -10.40 -6.01
C GLY A 98 15.09 -11.50 -5.26
N PHE A 99 14.48 -11.21 -4.11
CA PHE A 99 13.63 -12.16 -3.41
C PHE A 99 12.25 -12.21 -4.04
N ARG A 100 11.59 -13.37 -3.99
CA ARG A 100 10.14 -13.43 -4.23
C ARG A 100 9.39 -12.73 -3.10
N GLY A 101 8.21 -12.21 -3.39
CA GLY A 101 7.32 -11.59 -2.42
C GLY A 101 5.94 -12.27 -2.38
N LEU A 102 5.39 -12.49 -1.19
CA LEU A 102 4.01 -12.88 -0.96
C LEU A 102 3.31 -11.71 -0.28
N SER A 103 2.42 -11.02 -1.00
CA SER A 103 1.62 -9.91 -0.45
C SER A 103 0.28 -10.46 0.03
N LEU A 104 0.07 -10.48 1.34
CA LEU A 104 -1.08 -11.12 1.99
C LEU A 104 -2.25 -10.14 2.19
N ASP A 105 -3.48 -10.65 2.08
CA ASP A 105 -4.74 -9.99 2.43
C ASP A 105 -5.15 -10.23 3.89
#